data_AF-A0A7J7JKT7-F1
#
_entry.id   AF-A0A7J7JKT7-F1
#
_cell.length_a   1.000
_cell.length_b   1.000
_cell.length_c   1.000
_cell.angle_alpha   90.00
_cell.angle_beta   90.00
_cell.angle_gamma   90.00
#
_symmetry.space_group_name_H-M   'P 1'
#
loop_
_entity.id
_entity.type
_entity.pdbx_description
1 polymer ?
#
loop_
_entity_poly.entity_id
_entity_poly.type
_entity_poly.pdbx_seq_one_letter_code
_entity_poly.pdbx_strand_id
1 'polypeptide(L)'
;MVGDHEVECNPSFRLYLHTAAESHEIPAAIATYVLMIYFHMTRSDIEEELLHRFMAKEKSRVDEEKMGLLQEYSDNAAQLTDLETKMKNCLSSNVRLMQDLPAIKKLAELKKQYEETIER
;
A
#
# COMPACT_ATOMS: atom_id res chain seq x y z
N MET A 1 15.33 -29.33 -15.48
CA MET A 1 16.71 -29.75 -15.20
C MET A 1 17.52 -28.55 -14.78
N VAL A 2 18.37 -28.70 -13.76
CA VAL A 2 19.37 -27.71 -13.38
C VAL A 2 20.72 -28.36 -13.65
N GLY A 3 21.43 -27.88 -14.68
CA GLY A 3 22.58 -28.61 -15.23
C GLY A 3 22.16 -30.01 -15.70
N ASP A 4 22.86 -31.03 -15.23
CA ASP A 4 22.63 -32.44 -15.61
C ASP A 4 21.62 -33.17 -14.71
N HIS A 5 21.03 -32.47 -13.73
CA HIS A 5 20.13 -33.08 -12.75
C HIS A 5 18.67 -32.67 -12.95
N GLU A 6 17.77 -33.64 -12.83
CA GLU A 6 16.35 -33.39 -12.63
C GLU A 6 16.09 -33.04 -11.16
N VAL A 7 15.40 -31.92 -10.95
CA VAL A 7 15.08 -31.40 -9.62
C VAL A 7 13.59 -31.07 -9.61
N GLU A 8 12.88 -31.57 -8.58
CA GLU A 8 11.47 -31.27 -8.38
C GLU A 8 11.29 -29.83 -7.88
N CYS A 9 10.40 -29.06 -8.52
CA CYS A 9 10.15 -27.67 -8.16
C CYS A 9 8.81 -27.54 -7.42
N ASN A 10 8.84 -26.96 -6.21
CA ASN A 10 7.63 -26.68 -5.46
C ASN A 10 6.83 -25.55 -6.14
N PRO A 11 5.50 -25.70 -6.37
CA PRO A 11 4.67 -24.64 -6.95
C PRO A 11 4.70 -23.29 -6.20
N SER A 12 5.04 -23.29 -4.91
CA SER A 12 5.16 -22.09 -4.07
C SER A 12 6.56 -21.48 -4.06
N PHE A 13 7.53 -22.08 -4.76
CA PHE A 13 8.89 -21.58 -4.84
C PHE A 13 8.92 -20.18 -5.49
N ARG A 14 9.72 -19.28 -4.90
CA ARG A 14 9.96 -17.94 -5.43
C ARG A 14 11.45 -17.67 -5.49
N LEU A 15 11.90 -17.09 -6.59
CA LEU A 15 13.29 -16.70 -6.81
C LEU A 15 13.38 -15.19 -6.89
N TYR A 16 14.29 -14.61 -6.11
CA TYR A 16 14.66 -13.20 -6.19
C TYR A 16 16.16 -13.11 -6.40
N LEU A 17 16.55 -12.25 -7.33
CA LEU A 17 17.95 -12.00 -7.68
C LEU A 17 18.26 -10.54 -7.36
N HIS A 18 19.39 -10.30 -6.71
CA HIS A 18 19.85 -8.96 -6.35
C HIS A 18 21.28 -8.77 -6.85
N THR A 19 21.56 -7.59 -7.40
CA THR A 19 22.88 -7.20 -7.86
C THR A 19 23.09 -5.71 -7.63
N ALA A 20 24.34 -5.32 -7.38
CA ALA A 20 24.75 -3.91 -7.35
C ALA A 20 25.18 -3.40 -8.74
N ALA A 21 25.22 -4.28 -9.73
CA ALA A 21 25.53 -3.95 -11.12
C ALA A 21 24.49 -2.98 -11.69
N GLU A 22 24.94 -2.10 -12.57
CA GLU A 22 24.03 -1.21 -13.27
C GLU A 22 23.16 -1.96 -14.28
N SER A 23 22.02 -1.35 -14.65
CA SER A 23 21.04 -1.96 -15.56
C SER A 23 21.64 -2.37 -16.90
N HIS A 24 22.62 -1.61 -17.39
CA HIS A 24 23.28 -1.81 -18.67
C HIS A 24 24.27 -3.00 -18.68
N GLU A 25 24.69 -3.47 -17.50
CA GLU A 25 25.58 -4.62 -17.34
C GLU A 25 24.81 -5.95 -17.36
N ILE A 26 23.48 -5.90 -17.25
CA ILE A 26 22.63 -7.10 -17.26
C ILE A 26 22.49 -7.59 -18.71
N PRO A 27 22.91 -8.84 -19.02
CA PRO A 27 22.78 -9.38 -20.36
C PRO A 27 21.32 -9.38 -20.83
N ALA A 28 21.08 -8.97 -22.08
CA ALA A 28 19.73 -8.94 -22.67
C ALA A 28 19.02 -10.30 -22.62
N ALA A 29 19.81 -11.39 -22.70
CA ALA A 29 19.33 -12.75 -22.57
C ALA A 29 18.67 -13.02 -21.20
N ILE A 30 19.12 -12.38 -20.13
CA ILE A 30 18.51 -12.50 -18.80
C ILE A 30 17.41 -11.45 -18.63
N ALA A 31 17.65 -10.21 -19.07
CA ALA A 31 16.73 -9.08 -18.92
C ALA A 31 15.33 -9.36 -19.52
N THR A 32 15.23 -10.21 -20.55
CA THR A 32 13.95 -10.57 -21.19
C THR A 32 13.09 -11.49 -20.32
N TYR A 33 13.69 -12.26 -19.41
CA TYR A 33 12.97 -13.25 -18.57
C TYR A 33 12.75 -12.81 -17.13
N VAL A 34 13.26 -11.64 -16.75
CA VAL A 34 13.18 -11.13 -15.38
C VAL A 34 12.44 -9.80 -15.35
N LEU A 35 11.71 -9.56 -14.25
CA LEU A 35 11.24 -8.22 -13.93
C LEU A 35 12.38 -7.47 -13.23
N MET A 36 12.89 -6.42 -13.86
CA MET A 36 13.94 -5.59 -13.26
C MET A 36 13.32 -4.52 -12.36
N ILE A 37 13.74 -4.47 -11.10
CA ILE A 37 13.34 -3.44 -10.14
C ILE A 37 14.58 -2.65 -9.75
N TYR A 38 14.51 -1.32 -9.89
CA TYR A 38 15.63 -0.44 -9.64
C TYR A 38 15.57 0.13 -8.23
N PHE A 39 16.62 -0.14 -7.45
CA PHE A 39 16.82 0.42 -6.11
C PHE A 39 17.96 1.44 -6.12
N HIS A 40 17.85 2.47 -6.96
CA HIS A 40 18.79 3.60 -6.95
C HIS A 40 18.10 4.86 -6.47
N MET A 41 18.83 5.70 -5.75
CA MET A 41 18.40 7.07 -5.47
C MET A 41 18.65 7.92 -6.71
N THR A 42 17.61 8.59 -7.19
CA THR A 42 17.74 9.66 -8.17
C THR A 42 18.23 10.92 -7.47
N ARG A 43 18.69 11.90 -8.26
CA ARG A 43 19.07 13.21 -7.73
C ARG A 43 17.92 13.88 -6.98
N SER A 44 16.69 13.75 -7.47
CA SER A 44 15.50 14.29 -6.81
C SER A 44 15.31 13.66 -5.44
N ASP A 45 15.50 12.34 -5.32
CA ASP A 45 15.34 11.63 -4.03
C ASP A 45 16.36 12.12 -2.99
N ILE A 46 17.60 12.40 -3.43
CA ILE A 46 18.63 12.94 -2.54
C ILE A 46 18.31 14.38 -2.13
N GLU A 47 17.85 15.22 -3.06
CA GLU A 47 17.45 16.60 -2.78
C GLU A 47 16.28 16.65 -1.78
N GLU A 48 15.29 15.78 -1.95
CA GLU A 48 14.17 15.64 -1.02
C GLU A 48 14.62 15.15 0.36
N GLU A 49 15.48 14.13 0.42
CA GLU A 49 16.03 13.61 1.68
C GLU A 49 16.84 14.68 2.44
N LEU A 50 17.65 15.46 1.72
CA LEU A 50 18.40 16.57 2.32
C LEU A 50 17.46 17.67 2.83
N LEU A 51 16.43 18.00 2.06
CA LEU A 51 15.42 18.98 2.46
C LEU A 51 14.67 18.53 3.70
N HIS A 52 14.26 17.26 3.76
CA HIS A 52 13.62 16.65 4.91
C HIS A 52 14.50 16.79 6.17
N ARG A 53 15.78 16.39 6.07
CA ARG A 53 16.74 16.53 7.18
C ARG A 53 16.97 17.98 7.61
N PHE A 54 16.97 18.91 6.65
CA PHE A 54 17.09 20.34 6.94
C PHE A 54 15.85 20.86 7.67
N MET A 55 14.65 20.54 7.19
CA MET A 55 13.38 20.94 7.82
C MET A 55 13.25 20.40 9.23
N ALA A 56 13.61 19.14 9.47
CA ALA A 56 13.60 18.54 10.80
C ALA A 56 14.48 19.32 11.81
N LYS A 57 15.60 19.90 11.36
CA LYS A 57 16.49 20.70 12.21
C LYS A 57 16.04 22.15 12.36
N GLU A 58 15.60 22.78 11.28
CA GLU A 58 15.33 24.22 11.24
C GLU A 58 13.91 24.55 11.73
N LYS A 59 12.92 23.67 11.46
CA LYS A 59 11.49 23.88 11.75
C LYS A 59 10.81 22.59 12.20
N SER A 60 11.34 21.93 13.23
CA SER A 60 10.78 20.69 13.82
C SER A 60 9.25 20.74 14.02
N ARG A 61 8.73 21.87 14.54
CA ARG A 61 7.28 22.03 14.76
C ARG A 61 6.43 21.85 13.50
N VAL A 62 6.88 22.37 12.35
CA VAL A 62 6.13 22.28 11.08
C VAL A 62 6.21 20.87 10.52
N ASP A 63 7.33 20.19 10.72
CA ASP A 63 7.50 18.80 10.31
C ASP A 63 6.66 17.84 11.17
N GLU A 64 6.62 18.07 12.49
CA GLU A 64 5.74 17.36 13.43
C GLU A 64 4.26 17.53 13.08
N GLU A 65 3.83 18.76 12.76
CA GLU A 65 2.46 19.05 12.32
C GLU A 65 2.13 18.33 11.01
N LYS A 66 3.05 18.36 10.03
CA LYS A 66 2.90 17.61 8.77
C LYS A 66 2.81 16.11 9.00
N MET A 67 3.65 15.54 9.86
CA MET A 67 3.62 14.12 10.21
C MET A 67 2.32 13.74 10.92
N GLY A 68 1.82 14.59 11.82
CA GLY A 68 0.52 14.42 12.47
C GLY A 68 -0.62 14.37 11.44
N LEU A 69 -0.66 15.32 10.51
CA LEU A 69 -1.66 15.34 9.44
C LEU A 69 -1.58 14.11 8.52
N LEU A 70 -0.38 13.63 8.20
CA LEU A 70 -0.22 12.41 7.40
C LEU A 70 -0.71 11.17 8.15
N GLN A 71 -0.46 11.11 9.47
CA GLN A 71 -0.98 10.03 10.30
C GLN A 71 -2.50 10.06 10.37
N GLU A 72 -3.10 11.23 10.60
CA GLU A 72 -4.57 11.40 10.59
C GLU A 72 -5.17 10.99 9.24
N TYR A 73 -4.54 11.40 8.13
CA TYR A 73 -4.96 10.99 6.79
C TYR A 73 -4.89 9.46 6.60
N SER A 74 -3.80 8.83 7.04
CA SER A 74 -3.64 7.38 6.99
C SER A 74 -4.69 6.66 7.83
N ASP A 75 -4.96 7.15 9.03
CA ASP A 75 -5.96 6.58 9.93
C ASP A 75 -7.38 6.75 9.37
N ASN A 76 -7.69 7.91 8.79
CA ASN A 76 -8.96 8.15 8.10
C ASN A 76 -9.13 7.21 6.89
N ALA A 77 -8.10 7.04 6.07
CA ALA A 77 -8.14 6.13 4.92
C ALA A 77 -8.37 4.66 5.35
N ALA A 78 -7.71 4.23 6.44
CA ALA A 78 -7.93 2.90 7.01
C ALA A 78 -9.36 2.74 7.56
N GLN A 79 -9.89 3.75 8.24
CA GLN A 79 -11.27 3.77 8.74
C GLN A 79 -12.30 3.70 7.61
N LEU A 80 -12.11 4.44 6.52
CA LEU A 80 -12.99 4.40 5.35
C LEU A 80 -13.01 2.99 4.73
N THR A 81 -11.84 2.36 4.59
CA THR A 81 -11.73 1.00 4.05
C THR A 81 -12.45 -0.04 4.93
N ASP A 82 -12.34 0.10 6.25
CA ASP A 82 -13.03 -0.77 7.20
C ASP A 82 -14.57 -0.55 7.17
N LEU A 83 -15.02 0.71 7.10
CA LEU A 83 -16.44 1.04 6.93
C LEU A 83 -17.00 0.46 5.62
N GLU A 84 -16.30 0.60 4.49
CA GLU A 84 -16.69 0.02 3.21
C GLU A 84 -16.78 -1.50 3.28
N THR A 85 -15.81 -2.14 3.93
CA THR A 85 -15.80 -3.60 4.12
C THR A 85 -16.99 -4.05 4.96
N LYS A 86 -17.30 -3.33 6.05
CA LYS A 86 -18.46 -3.61 6.91
C LYS A 86 -19.79 -3.45 6.16
N MET A 87 -19.93 -2.38 5.36
CA MET A 87 -21.11 -2.18 4.52
C MET A 87 -21.26 -3.30 3.49
N LYS A 88 -20.18 -3.62 2.77
CA LYS A 88 -20.16 -4.69 1.77
C LYS A 88 -20.54 -6.03 2.38
N ASN A 89 -20.03 -6.35 3.56
CA ASN A 89 -20.37 -7.58 4.27
C ASN A 89 -21.86 -7.60 4.68
N CYS A 90 -22.39 -6.48 5.18
CA CYS A 90 -23.80 -6.37 5.55
C CYS A 90 -24.75 -6.52 4.34
N LEU A 91 -24.34 -6.00 3.17
CA LEU A 91 -25.07 -6.14 1.91
C LEU A 91 -24.96 -7.58 1.35
N SER A 92 -23.81 -8.21 1.50
CA SER A 92 -23.56 -9.57 0.97
C SER A 92 -24.20 -10.66 1.82
N SER A 93 -24.39 -10.42 3.14
CA SER A 93 -24.91 -11.43 4.07
C SER A 93 -26.44 -11.59 4.05
N ASN A 94 -27.19 -10.62 3.52
CA ASN A 94 -28.65 -10.57 3.70
C ASN A 94 -29.42 -10.74 2.37
N VAL A 95 -30.00 -11.93 2.17
CA VAL A 95 -30.92 -12.23 1.06
C VAL A 95 -32.28 -11.48 1.20
N ARG A 96 -32.56 -10.86 2.36
CA ARG A 96 -33.81 -10.11 2.66
C ARG A 96 -33.57 -8.76 3.34
N LEU A 97 -32.67 -7.93 2.80
CA LEU A 97 -32.44 -6.56 3.28
C LEU A 97 -33.73 -5.72 3.43
N MET A 98 -34.77 -5.97 2.62
CA MET A 98 -36.04 -5.26 2.67
C MET A 98 -36.88 -5.53 3.93
N GLN A 99 -36.64 -6.63 4.66
CA GLN A 99 -37.43 -7.04 5.84
C GLN A 99 -36.65 -6.90 7.16
N ASP A 100 -35.34 -6.65 7.09
CA ASP A 100 -34.46 -6.59 8.26
C ASP A 100 -34.20 -5.12 8.66
N LEU A 101 -35.15 -4.57 9.43
CA LEU A 101 -35.07 -3.21 9.97
C LEU A 101 -33.76 -2.94 10.76
N PRO A 102 -33.25 -3.88 11.59
CA PRO A 102 -31.93 -3.77 12.22
C PRO A 102 -30.78 -3.60 11.21
N ALA A 103 -30.75 -4.39 10.14
CA ALA A 103 -29.71 -4.29 9.12
C ALA A 103 -29.73 -2.93 8.38
N ILE A 104 -30.93 -2.41 8.07
CA ILE A 104 -31.10 -1.10 7.44
C ILE A 104 -30.58 0.02 8.36
N LYS A 105 -30.91 -0.01 9.66
CA LYS A 105 -30.45 0.98 10.63
C LYS A 105 -28.93 0.97 10.76
N LYS A 106 -28.34 -0.22 10.87
CA LYS A 106 -26.88 -0.37 10.93
C LYS A 106 -26.19 0.15 9.67
N LEU A 107 -26.76 -0.10 8.49
CA LEU A 107 -26.22 0.42 7.22
C LEU A 107 -26.32 1.94 7.14
N ALA A 108 -27.42 2.54 7.62
CA ALA A 108 -27.58 3.99 7.69
C ALA A 108 -26.58 4.64 8.65
N GLU A 109 -26.32 4.03 9.80
CA GLU A 109 -25.28 4.49 10.74
C GLU A 109 -23.89 4.41 10.13
N LEU A 110 -23.54 3.29 9.47
CA LEU A 110 -22.26 3.16 8.78
C LEU A 110 -22.12 4.23 7.67
N LYS A 111 -23.19 4.53 6.92
CA LYS A 111 -23.16 5.55 5.86
C LYS A 111 -22.90 6.94 6.43
N LYS A 112 -23.58 7.26 7.54
CA LYS A 112 -23.39 8.53 8.26
C LYS A 112 -21.95 8.68 8.76
N GLN A 113 -21.39 7.63 9.35
CA GLN A 113 -19.99 7.63 9.80
C GLN A 113 -19.01 7.81 8.63
N TYR A 114 -19.30 7.20 7.48
CA TYR A 114 -18.48 7.35 6.27
C TYR A 114 -18.49 8.79 5.75
N GLU A 115 -19.66 9.43 5.69
CA GLU A 115 -19.79 10.84 5.29
C GLU A 115 -19.06 11.78 6.27
N GLU A 116 -19.20 11.54 7.58
CA GLU A 116 -18.48 12.30 8.62
C GLU A 116 -16.95 12.14 8.55
N THR A 117 -16.44 10.97 8.17
CA THR A 117 -14.99 10.73 8.02
C THR A 117 -14.43 11.31 6.72
N ILE A 118 -15.25 11.50 5.68
CA ILE A 118 -14.83 12.21 4.44
C ILE A 118 -14.75 13.72 4.65
N GLU A 119 -15.62 14.29 5.48
CA GLU A 119 -15.63 15.72 5.79
C GLU A 119 -14.51 16.15 6.75
N ARG A 120 -13.79 15.20 7.35
CA ARG A 120 -12.62 15.41 8.20
C ARG A 120 -11.34 15.44 7.40
#